data_AF-A0AAE7H6W3-F1
#
_entry.id   AF-A0AAE7H6W3-F1
#
_cell.length_a   1.000
_cell.length_b   1.000
_cell.length_c   1.000
_cell.angle_alpha   90.00
_cell.angle_beta   90.00
_cell.angle_gamma   90.00
#
_symmetry.space_group_name_H-M   'P 1'
#
loop_
_entity.id
_entity.type
_entity.pdbx_description
1 polymer ?
#
loop_
_entity_poly.entity_id
_entity_poly.type
_entity_poly.pdbx_seq_one_letter_code
_entity_poly.pdbx_strand_id
1 'polypeptide(L)'
;MRTKMAYCYCRVSSGHQTTEKGGYGMSRQQGMLMDYVDEYSDSDGLGYGLSSESVVFLNAEGVSGFSGANLAKGSVLLAFIEDVKAGKIKNAVLCIENIDRFSRTNPQTAALSFLQLIEAGCNIHEAENGIVHHNNSDLNLISSGLIRSHRESLRKQKLSLKNWDKRFDKVVRKEAVLTARCPSWLYVEDNKYLEVIEHTKSIRLIFDLYIKGFGQAYIRDELNSRQWLYNGKTWGSWNVHRVLNDVRVTGKHRTQSDLRKNFDGLVIYPAIISEMDFNSVQQKLKSPGRSKKINRRANNLFSGLLMCGHCNTAHILLQVDKDKRFGRCSYATAGNNRCHARGFKYEIIENALIEHLRHFEIQDLKEDEHNLELHNLQDELIYHNNYCAEVQHIVDSVDIPSDRDYRILKNIEGKIREIEGRIDEIKAAGNVVYEFEKIVESINLDLKDVNNVSIRQEFNSRLRKVIKSISVFRSNELILLSIDYYACKDYQWININPKTGVLQGNLYVEEDHIVIQTNSGIVTYSTTNRQYSLNENVIKEDEALKVLQEHIQ
;
A
#
# COMPACT_ATOMS: atom_id res chain seq x y z
N MET A 1 -33.79 47.03 39.66
CA MET A 1 -32.77 46.60 38.69
C MET A 1 -33.49 45.75 37.64
N ARG A 2 -33.36 46.03 36.34
CA ARG A 2 -34.05 45.22 35.31
C ARG A 2 -33.23 43.98 35.01
N THR A 3 -33.84 42.81 34.91
CA THR A 3 -33.12 41.59 34.51
C THR A 3 -32.96 41.57 32.99
N LYS A 4 -31.74 41.34 32.50
CA LYS A 4 -31.45 41.13 31.08
C LYS A 4 -31.38 39.64 30.75
N MET A 5 -31.72 39.30 29.51
CA MET A 5 -31.56 37.94 28.98
C MET A 5 -30.07 37.68 28.67
N ALA A 6 -29.50 36.63 29.24
CA ALA A 6 -28.12 36.23 29.00
C ALA A 6 -28.01 35.20 27.87
N TYR A 7 -27.39 35.58 26.75
CA TYR A 7 -27.09 34.67 25.66
C TYR A 7 -25.67 34.10 25.85
N CYS A 8 -25.57 32.84 26.26
CA CYS A 8 -24.31 32.19 26.58
C CYS A 8 -23.76 31.45 25.35
N TYR A 9 -22.65 31.93 24.79
CA TYR A 9 -22.06 31.33 23.58
C TYR A 9 -20.96 30.30 23.90
N CYS A 10 -21.18 29.07 23.46
CA CYS A 10 -20.29 27.92 23.68
C CYS A 10 -19.91 27.28 22.35
N ARG A 11 -18.64 26.90 22.18
CA ARG A 11 -18.16 26.21 20.96
C ARG A 11 -17.16 25.10 21.23
N VAL A 12 -17.16 24.09 20.36
CA VAL A 12 -16.19 22.98 20.35
C VAL A 12 -15.72 22.64 18.94
N SER A 13 -14.41 22.35 18.78
CA SER A 13 -13.75 22.19 17.48
C SER A 13 -13.88 20.81 16.82
N SER A 14 -14.50 19.82 17.47
CA SER A 14 -14.58 18.44 16.96
C SER A 14 -15.94 17.80 17.25
N GLY A 15 -16.70 17.45 16.22
CA GLY A 15 -17.96 16.68 16.32
C GLY A 15 -17.76 15.19 16.65
N HIS A 16 -16.71 14.81 17.38
CA HIS A 16 -16.37 13.40 17.70
C HIS A 16 -16.45 13.09 19.20
N GLN A 17 -17.29 13.80 19.95
CA GLN A 17 -17.46 13.58 21.41
C GLN A 17 -18.87 13.08 21.78
N THR A 18 -19.42 12.18 20.97
CA THR A 18 -20.61 11.36 21.30
C THR A 18 -20.24 9.99 21.90
N THR A 19 -19.20 9.93 22.73
CA THR A 19 -18.94 8.74 23.58
C THR A 19 -18.72 9.12 25.03
N GLU A 20 -19.20 8.25 25.92
CA GLU A 20 -19.51 8.40 27.36
C GLU A 20 -18.37 8.87 28.30
N LYS A 21 -17.23 9.32 27.78
CA LYS A 21 -16.14 9.95 28.56
C LYS A 21 -15.53 11.20 27.91
N GLY A 22 -16.21 11.81 26.94
CA GLY A 22 -15.66 12.86 26.07
C GLY A 22 -16.33 14.25 26.13
N GLY A 23 -17.40 14.47 26.89
CA GLY A 23 -18.20 15.71 26.84
C GLY A 23 -17.64 16.95 27.57
N TYR A 24 -16.41 16.90 28.09
CA TYR A 24 -15.93 17.90 29.05
C TYR A 24 -15.79 19.33 28.51
N GLY A 25 -15.60 19.52 27.20
CA GLY A 25 -15.33 20.85 26.64
C GLY A 25 -16.54 21.79 26.64
N MET A 26 -17.71 21.27 26.28
CA MET A 26 -18.95 22.05 26.15
C MET A 26 -19.64 22.23 27.51
N SER A 27 -19.78 21.13 28.27
CA SER A 27 -20.40 21.17 29.60
C SER A 27 -19.60 22.01 30.59
N ARG A 28 -18.25 22.05 30.50
CA ARG A 28 -17.43 22.97 31.30
C ARG A 28 -17.71 24.44 30.98
N GLN A 29 -17.81 24.77 29.69
CA GLN A 29 -18.11 26.15 29.26
C GLN A 29 -19.50 26.58 29.72
N GLN A 30 -20.49 25.69 29.60
CA GLN A 30 -21.86 25.96 30.05
C GLN A 30 -21.92 26.15 31.57
N GLY A 31 -21.26 25.28 32.34
CA GLY A 31 -21.18 25.42 33.80
C GLY A 31 -20.56 26.76 34.21
N MET A 32 -19.39 27.09 33.68
CA MET A 32 -18.70 28.35 34.01
C MET A 32 -19.53 29.60 33.67
N LEU A 33 -20.27 29.57 32.55
CA LEU A 33 -21.14 30.68 32.18
C LEU A 33 -22.39 30.77 33.07
N MET A 34 -22.92 29.65 33.56
CA MET A 34 -24.01 29.69 34.54
C MET A 34 -23.54 30.19 35.89
N ASP A 35 -22.40 29.69 36.38
CA ASP A 35 -21.80 30.17 37.63
C ASP A 35 -21.58 31.69 37.58
N TYR A 36 -21.05 32.19 36.45
CA TYR A 36 -20.88 33.63 36.24
C TYR A 36 -22.22 34.40 36.24
N VAL A 37 -23.26 33.86 35.59
CA VAL A 37 -24.58 34.50 35.53
C VAL A 37 -25.23 34.56 36.92
N ASP A 38 -25.08 33.51 37.72
CA ASP A 38 -25.61 33.41 39.08
C ASP A 38 -24.85 34.31 40.07
N GLU A 39 -23.54 34.43 39.90
CA GLU A 39 -22.68 35.26 40.76
C GLU A 39 -22.60 36.73 40.31
N TYR A 40 -23.17 37.06 39.14
CA TYR A 40 -23.05 38.40 38.58
C TYR A 40 -23.67 39.47 39.48
N SER A 41 -22.86 40.47 39.81
CA SER A 41 -23.28 41.69 40.48
C SER A 41 -22.85 42.90 39.67
N ASP A 42 -23.71 43.92 39.61
CA ASP A 42 -23.50 45.14 38.81
C ASP A 42 -22.52 46.10 39.48
N SER A 43 -21.27 45.67 39.53
CA SER A 43 -20.14 46.46 40.03
C SER A 43 -19.87 47.72 39.19
N ASP A 44 -20.22 47.68 37.91
CA ASP A 44 -20.01 48.78 36.95
C ASP A 44 -21.19 49.78 36.90
N GLY A 45 -22.26 49.56 37.66
CA GLY A 45 -23.42 50.46 37.75
C GLY A 45 -24.25 50.57 36.45
N LEU A 46 -24.30 49.50 35.66
CA LEU A 46 -24.96 49.41 34.36
C LEU A 46 -26.50 49.29 34.47
N GLY A 47 -27.05 49.11 35.67
CA GLY A 47 -28.47 49.19 35.99
C GLY A 47 -29.29 47.92 35.70
N TYR A 48 -28.63 46.79 35.42
CA TYR A 48 -29.28 45.51 35.14
C TYR A 48 -28.63 44.33 35.86
N GLY A 49 -29.44 43.31 36.17
CA GLY A 49 -29.00 42.03 36.73
C GLY A 49 -29.12 40.89 35.73
N LEU A 50 -28.49 39.76 36.05
CA LEU A 50 -28.62 38.50 35.32
C LEU A 50 -29.28 37.45 36.22
N SER A 51 -29.84 36.40 35.61
CA SER A 51 -30.48 35.30 36.32
C SER A 51 -30.35 34.02 35.51
N SER A 52 -30.08 32.90 36.17
CA SER A 52 -30.07 31.56 35.57
C SER A 52 -31.41 31.16 34.96
N GLU A 53 -32.52 31.75 35.40
CA GLU A 53 -33.85 31.55 34.81
C GLU A 53 -34.01 32.24 33.44
N SER A 54 -33.08 33.13 33.07
CA SER A 54 -33.14 33.99 31.88
C SER A 54 -31.94 33.79 30.95
N VAL A 55 -31.54 32.52 30.74
CA VAL A 55 -30.38 32.14 29.92
C VAL A 55 -30.79 31.43 28.63
N VAL A 56 -30.12 31.77 27.53
CA VAL A 56 -30.23 31.08 26.23
C VAL A 56 -28.84 30.66 25.76
N PHE A 57 -28.65 29.36 25.50
CA PHE A 57 -27.36 28.87 24.99
C PHE A 57 -27.26 28.93 23.47
N LEU A 58 -26.20 29.58 22.97
CA LEU A 58 -25.80 29.62 21.58
C LEU A 58 -24.69 28.58 21.35
N ASN A 59 -25.09 27.34 21.04
CA ASN A 59 -24.15 26.22 20.90
C ASN A 59 -23.67 26.06 19.45
N ALA A 60 -22.35 26.13 19.25
CA ALA A 60 -21.71 25.90 17.95
C ALA A 60 -20.84 24.63 17.97
N GLU A 61 -21.40 23.53 17.47
CA GLU A 61 -20.71 22.24 17.36
C GLU A 61 -19.86 22.16 16.08
N GLY A 62 -18.63 21.63 16.19
CA GLY A 62 -17.75 21.42 15.04
C GLY A 62 -17.10 22.69 14.49
N VAL A 63 -17.22 23.84 15.17
CA VAL A 63 -16.65 25.11 14.70
C VAL A 63 -15.33 25.40 15.39
N SER A 64 -14.24 25.32 14.63
CA SER A 64 -12.90 25.66 15.13
C SER A 64 -12.71 27.18 15.15
N GLY A 65 -12.06 27.72 16.19
CA GLY A 65 -11.73 29.14 16.27
C GLY A 65 -10.76 29.63 15.18
N PHE A 66 -10.16 28.71 14.41
CA PHE A 66 -9.10 28.96 13.44
C PHE A 66 -9.58 29.17 11.99
N SER A 67 -10.87 29.05 11.69
CA SER A 67 -11.38 29.20 10.31
C SER A 67 -12.22 30.45 10.06
N GLY A 68 -12.50 31.26 11.10
CA GLY A 68 -13.45 32.38 11.00
C GLY A 68 -14.92 31.95 10.84
N ALA A 69 -15.19 30.64 10.87
CA ALA A 69 -16.53 30.08 10.65
C ALA A 69 -17.58 30.47 11.70
N ASN A 70 -17.16 30.96 12.88
CA ASN A 70 -18.07 31.47 13.92
C ASN A 70 -18.78 32.77 13.52
N LEU A 71 -18.23 33.53 12.57
CA LEU A 71 -18.78 34.79 12.06
C LEU A 71 -19.14 34.67 10.57
N ALA A 72 -19.16 33.46 10.03
CA ALA A 72 -19.57 33.20 8.65
C ALA A 72 -21.10 33.17 8.54
N LYS A 73 -21.60 33.45 7.33
CA LYS A 73 -23.05 33.40 7.02
C LYS A 73 -23.61 32.01 7.35
N GLY A 74 -24.65 31.97 8.17
CA GLY A 74 -25.28 30.73 8.66
C GLY A 74 -24.77 30.22 10.01
N SER A 75 -23.80 30.90 10.64
CA SER A 75 -23.37 30.58 12.01
C SER A 75 -24.36 31.12 13.06
N VAL A 76 -24.50 30.39 14.18
CA VAL A 76 -25.41 30.74 15.27
C VAL A 76 -25.05 32.08 15.92
N LEU A 77 -23.74 32.36 16.06
CA LEU A 77 -23.27 33.63 16.63
C LEU A 77 -23.53 34.81 15.69
N LEU A 78 -23.31 34.67 14.38
CA LEU A 78 -23.63 35.74 13.44
C LEU A 78 -25.14 36.01 13.37
N ALA A 79 -25.97 34.97 13.38
CA ALA A 79 -27.43 35.14 13.40
C ALA A 79 -27.89 35.94 14.62
N PHE A 80 -27.35 35.62 15.81
CA PHE A 80 -27.60 36.41 17.01
C PHE A 80 -27.17 37.88 16.85
N ILE A 81 -25.96 38.13 16.32
CA ILE A 81 -25.46 39.48 16.07
C ILE A 81 -26.39 40.26 15.14
N GLU A 82 -26.83 39.64 14.05
CA GLU A 82 -27.76 40.25 13.09
C GLU A 82 -29.12 40.56 13.70
N ASP A 83 -29.65 39.66 14.53
CA ASP A 83 -30.95 39.84 15.18
C ASP A 83 -30.93 40.91 16.28
N VAL A 84 -29.81 41.05 17.01
CA VAL A 84 -29.58 42.17 17.94
C VAL A 84 -29.50 43.49 17.17
N LYS A 85 -28.70 43.54 16.10
CA LYS A 85 -28.55 44.76 15.26
C LYS A 85 -29.84 45.18 14.58
N ALA A 86 -30.66 44.22 14.15
CA ALA A 86 -31.97 44.47 13.57
C ALA A 86 -33.03 44.86 14.64
N GLY A 87 -32.67 44.87 15.92
CA GLY A 87 -33.56 45.18 17.03
C GLY A 87 -34.63 44.13 17.27
N LYS A 88 -34.49 42.91 16.73
CA LYS A 88 -35.39 41.79 17.00
C LYS A 88 -35.15 41.22 18.40
N ILE A 89 -33.89 41.13 18.78
CA ILE A 89 -33.48 40.80 20.15
C ILE A 89 -33.20 42.12 20.87
N LYS A 90 -34.02 42.43 21.88
CA LYS A 90 -33.85 43.59 22.77
C LYS A 90 -33.61 43.11 24.20
N ASN A 91 -32.98 43.94 25.02
CA ASN A 91 -32.72 43.64 26.44
C ASN A 91 -31.87 42.37 26.67
N ALA A 92 -30.84 42.18 25.84
CA ALA A 92 -29.94 41.04 25.89
C ALA A 92 -28.51 41.43 26.26
N VAL A 93 -27.77 40.47 26.81
CA VAL A 93 -26.31 40.49 26.91
C VAL A 93 -25.73 39.24 26.27
N LEU A 94 -24.48 39.30 25.81
CA LEU A 94 -23.74 38.14 25.32
C LEU A 94 -22.70 37.72 26.35
N CYS A 95 -22.80 36.50 26.86
CA CYS A 95 -21.82 35.93 27.78
C CYS A 95 -20.89 34.95 27.04
N ILE A 96 -19.59 35.14 27.15
CA ILE A 96 -18.55 34.30 26.55
C ILE A 96 -17.51 33.90 27.60
N GLU A 97 -16.91 32.72 27.43
CA GLU A 97 -15.82 32.28 28.32
C GLU A 97 -14.66 33.29 28.28
N ASN A 98 -14.20 33.63 27.08
CA ASN A 98 -13.21 34.66 26.82
C ASN A 98 -13.35 35.19 25.39
N ILE A 99 -12.73 36.34 25.11
CA ILE A 99 -12.75 36.97 23.77
C ILE A 99 -12.24 36.06 22.65
N ASP A 100 -11.38 35.11 23.00
CA ASP A 100 -10.84 34.05 22.15
C ASP A 100 -11.94 33.11 21.58
N ARG A 101 -13.11 33.05 22.22
CA ARG A 101 -14.29 32.34 21.71
C ARG A 101 -14.99 33.10 20.61
N PHE A 102 -14.91 34.43 20.60
CA PHE A 102 -15.54 35.30 19.61
C PHE A 102 -14.88 35.18 18.22
N SER A 103 -13.55 35.30 18.12
CA SER A 103 -12.80 35.06 16.86
C SER A 103 -11.28 35.01 17.07
N ARG A 104 -10.54 34.16 16.32
CA ARG A 104 -9.05 34.10 16.35
C ARG A 104 -8.34 34.47 15.05
N THR A 105 -9.04 34.54 13.91
CA THR A 105 -8.41 34.66 12.57
C THR A 105 -8.30 36.07 12.05
N ASN A 106 -9.24 36.95 12.39
CA ASN A 106 -9.23 38.34 11.93
C ASN A 106 -9.63 39.29 13.08
N PRO A 107 -8.64 39.82 13.83
CA PRO A 107 -8.87 40.71 14.96
C PRO A 107 -9.67 41.97 14.58
N GLN A 108 -9.55 42.45 13.34
CA GLN A 108 -10.26 43.65 12.88
C GLN A 108 -11.74 43.39 12.66
N THR A 109 -12.10 42.29 11.98
CA THR A 109 -13.51 41.91 11.78
C THR A 109 -14.18 41.56 13.10
N ALA A 110 -13.46 40.87 13.99
CA ALA A 110 -13.93 40.58 15.34
C ALA A 110 -14.20 41.86 16.14
N ALA A 111 -13.26 42.80 16.16
CA ALA A 111 -13.44 44.08 16.84
C ALA A 111 -14.63 44.87 16.27
N LEU A 112 -14.81 44.88 14.94
CA LEU A 112 -15.95 45.55 14.32
C LEU A 112 -17.29 44.94 14.76
N SER A 113 -17.44 43.61 14.73
CA SER A 113 -18.67 42.94 15.19
C SER A 113 -18.89 43.12 16.68
N PHE A 114 -17.82 43.17 17.47
CA PHE A 114 -17.85 43.41 18.91
C PHE A 114 -18.40 44.81 19.23
N LEU A 115 -17.90 45.85 18.54
CA LEU A 115 -18.38 47.22 18.70
C LEU A 115 -19.82 47.39 18.24
N GLN A 116 -20.20 46.77 17.13
CA GLN A 116 -21.57 46.83 16.62
C GLN A 116 -22.60 46.24 17.59
N LEU A 117 -22.24 45.20 18.34
CA LEU A 117 -23.10 44.64 19.38
C LEU A 117 -23.29 45.61 20.55
N ILE A 118 -22.19 46.21 21.00
CA ILE A 118 -22.19 47.19 22.10
C ILE A 118 -23.00 48.44 21.72
N GLU A 119 -22.80 48.98 20.51
CA GLU A 119 -23.57 50.11 19.99
C GLU A 119 -25.07 49.78 19.86
N ALA A 120 -25.42 48.54 19.54
CA ALA A 120 -26.80 48.06 19.52
C ALA A 120 -27.40 47.84 20.93
N GLY A 121 -26.66 48.14 22.00
CA GLY A 121 -27.11 48.04 23.40
C GLY A 121 -26.98 46.64 24.01
N CYS A 122 -26.22 45.74 23.38
CA CYS A 122 -25.90 44.41 23.88
C CYS A 122 -24.50 44.39 24.47
N ASN A 123 -24.42 44.40 25.81
CA ASN A 123 -23.16 44.32 26.53
C ASN A 123 -22.59 42.90 26.44
N ILE A 124 -21.26 42.79 26.44
CA ILE A 124 -20.56 41.51 26.29
C ILE A 124 -19.80 41.21 27.58
N HIS A 125 -20.11 40.08 28.20
CA HIS A 125 -19.52 39.64 29.46
C HIS A 125 -18.47 38.55 29.19
N GLU A 126 -17.23 38.76 29.63
CA GLU A 126 -16.17 37.76 29.65
C GLU A 126 -16.10 37.09 31.03
N ALA A 127 -16.59 35.86 31.12
CA ALA A 127 -16.73 35.16 32.39
C ALA A 127 -15.38 34.77 33.03
N GLU A 128 -14.36 34.40 32.24
CA GLU A 128 -13.05 34.00 32.78
C GLU A 128 -12.33 35.14 33.53
N ASN A 129 -12.51 36.37 33.07
CA ASN A 129 -11.82 37.55 33.61
C ASN A 129 -12.75 38.49 34.40
N GLY A 130 -14.07 38.22 34.41
CA GLY A 130 -15.07 39.08 35.03
C GLY A 130 -15.24 40.45 34.35
N ILE A 131 -14.81 40.61 33.09
CA ILE A 131 -14.81 41.89 32.39
C ILE A 131 -16.14 42.07 31.65
N VAL A 132 -16.77 43.24 31.82
CA VAL A 132 -17.96 43.64 31.08
C VAL A 132 -17.60 44.70 30.06
N HIS A 133 -17.90 44.43 28.79
CA HIS A 133 -17.70 45.37 27.69
C HIS A 133 -19.01 46.05 27.35
N HIS A 134 -19.03 47.37 27.45
CA HIS A 134 -20.17 48.24 27.21
C HIS A 134 -19.72 49.52 26.49
N ASN A 135 -20.67 50.38 26.15
CA ASN A 135 -20.46 51.57 25.32
C ASN A 135 -19.49 52.62 25.90
N ASN A 136 -19.22 52.56 27.20
CA ASN A 136 -18.31 53.46 27.91
C ASN A 136 -16.97 52.78 28.25
N SER A 137 -16.73 51.54 27.82
CA SER A 137 -15.46 50.83 28.04
C SER A 137 -14.33 51.42 27.18
N ASP A 138 -13.10 51.44 27.69
CA ASP A 138 -11.94 51.94 26.94
C ASP A 138 -11.58 51.00 25.78
N LEU A 139 -11.82 51.47 24.56
CA LEU A 139 -11.55 50.75 23.31
C LEU A 139 -10.08 50.30 23.18
N ASN A 140 -9.15 51.01 23.83
CA ASN A 140 -7.73 50.64 23.85
C ASN A 140 -7.47 49.38 24.68
N LEU A 141 -8.24 49.16 25.76
CA LEU A 141 -8.12 47.97 26.59
C LEU A 141 -8.61 46.72 25.83
N ILE A 142 -9.73 46.83 25.13
CA ILE A 142 -10.35 45.77 24.33
C ILE A 142 -9.42 45.36 23.17
N SER A 143 -8.88 46.33 22.44
CA SER A 143 -7.94 46.08 21.34
C SER A 143 -6.60 45.51 21.81
N SER A 144 -6.08 45.96 22.96
CA SER A 144 -4.83 45.44 23.54
C SER A 144 -4.96 43.97 23.99
N GLY A 145 -6.10 43.57 24.56
CA GLY A 145 -6.41 42.18 24.94
C GLY A 145 -6.46 41.24 23.74
N LEU A 146 -7.14 41.66 22.67
CA LEU A 146 -7.20 40.95 21.38
C LEU A 146 -5.80 40.77 20.75
N ILE A 147 -5.00 41.83 20.73
CA ILE A 147 -3.64 41.80 20.18
C ILE A 147 -2.72 40.89 21.01
N ARG A 148 -2.83 40.92 22.35
CA ARG A 148 -2.02 40.10 23.26
C ARG A 148 -2.32 38.60 23.10
N SER A 149 -3.59 38.21 23.03
CA SER A 149 -3.98 36.80 22.83
C SER A 149 -3.52 36.26 21.47
N HIS A 150 -3.65 37.07 20.41
CA HIS A 150 -3.18 36.73 19.08
C HIS A 150 -1.65 36.59 19.03
N ARG A 151 -0.90 37.51 19.66
CA ARG A 151 0.57 37.42 19.76
C ARG A 151 1.01 36.19 20.54
N GLU A 152 0.36 35.85 21.65
CA GLU A 152 0.72 34.68 22.46
C GLU A 152 0.45 33.38 21.71
N SER A 153 -0.65 33.30 20.96
CA SER A 153 -0.97 32.14 20.11
C SER A 153 0.02 31.97 18.95
N LEU A 154 0.35 33.07 18.24
CA LEU A 154 1.39 33.06 17.21
C LEU A 154 2.77 32.73 17.79
N ARG A 155 3.08 33.20 19.00
CA ARG A 155 4.32 32.88 19.71
C ARG A 155 4.39 31.39 20.04
N LYS A 156 3.32 30.79 20.57
CA LYS A 156 3.23 29.34 20.84
C LYS A 156 3.39 28.51 19.56
N GLN A 157 2.81 28.95 18.44
CA GLN A 157 3.00 28.29 17.14
C GLN A 157 4.46 28.39 16.67
N LYS A 158 5.07 29.59 16.68
CA LYS A 158 6.48 29.79 16.32
C LYS A 158 7.43 28.99 17.21
N LEU A 159 7.17 28.94 18.51
CA LEU A 159 7.97 28.14 19.46
C LEU A 159 7.81 26.64 19.22
N SER A 160 6.60 26.17 18.95
CA SER A 160 6.35 24.77 18.60
C SER A 160 7.12 24.37 17.34
N LEU A 161 7.09 25.19 16.28
CA LEU A 161 7.86 24.97 15.06
C LEU A 161 9.36 24.87 15.37
N LYS A 162 9.93 25.87 16.04
CA LYS A 162 11.35 25.88 16.43
C LYS A 162 11.75 24.67 17.30
N ASN A 163 10.89 24.24 18.22
CA ASN A 163 11.17 23.09 19.09
C ASN A 163 11.23 21.79 18.30
N TRP A 164 10.35 21.62 17.34
CA TRP A 164 10.36 20.45 16.46
C TRP A 164 11.57 20.46 15.52
N ASP A 165 11.95 21.61 14.97
CA ASP A 165 13.12 21.71 14.09
C ASP A 165 14.39 21.33 14.87
N LYS A 166 14.53 21.84 16.11
CA LYS A 166 15.60 21.40 17.03
C LYS A 166 15.60 19.90 17.33
N ARG A 167 14.43 19.25 17.36
CA ARG A 167 14.36 17.79 17.57
C ARG A 167 14.87 17.04 16.34
N PHE A 168 14.49 17.46 15.14
CA PHE A 168 15.01 16.89 13.91
C PHE A 168 16.52 17.11 13.77
N ASP A 169 17.04 18.28 14.12
CA ASP A 169 18.49 18.54 14.13
C ASP A 169 19.25 17.55 15.02
N LYS A 170 18.76 17.28 16.22
CA LYS A 170 19.36 16.29 17.13
C LYS A 170 19.30 14.87 16.58
N VAL A 171 18.22 14.52 15.88
CA VAL A 171 18.07 13.20 15.25
C VAL A 171 19.05 13.03 14.09
N VAL A 172 19.21 14.06 13.25
CA VAL A 172 20.20 14.06 12.15
C VAL A 172 21.62 13.91 12.69
N ARG A 173 21.92 14.55 13.83
CA ARG A 173 23.21 14.40 14.53
C ARG A 173 23.36 13.10 15.32
N LYS A 174 22.34 12.23 15.33
CA LYS A 174 22.30 10.97 16.10
C LYS A 174 22.46 11.16 17.62
N GLU A 175 22.11 12.33 18.13
CA GLU A 175 22.20 12.69 19.55
C GLU A 175 20.96 12.27 20.36
N ALA A 176 19.81 12.12 19.69
CA ALA A 176 18.55 11.75 20.35
C ALA A 176 17.52 11.10 19.42
N VAL A 177 16.58 10.37 20.02
CA VAL A 177 15.36 9.94 19.30
C VAL A 177 14.42 11.12 19.04
N LEU A 178 13.65 11.03 17.96
CA LEU A 178 12.67 12.06 17.60
C LEU A 178 11.52 12.15 18.62
N THR A 179 11.03 10.98 19.04
CA THR A 179 9.91 10.83 19.97
C THR A 179 9.91 9.41 20.55
N ALA A 180 9.44 9.29 21.80
CA ALA A 180 9.17 8.01 22.44
C ALA A 180 8.00 7.24 21.79
N ARG A 181 7.13 7.93 21.05
CA ARG A 181 6.02 7.30 20.32
C ARG A 181 6.51 6.72 18.99
N CYS A 182 7.00 5.49 19.01
CA CYS A 182 7.49 4.76 17.85
C CYS A 182 6.50 3.68 17.37
N PRO A 183 6.75 3.07 16.19
CA PRO A 183 6.04 1.85 15.79
C PRO A 183 6.10 0.75 16.84
N SER A 184 5.09 -0.12 16.89
CA SER A 184 4.92 -1.11 17.97
C SER A 184 6.00 -2.19 18.02
N TRP A 185 6.78 -2.36 16.95
CA TRP A 185 7.92 -3.26 16.92
C TRP A 185 9.21 -2.63 17.45
N LEU A 186 9.16 -1.38 17.92
CA LEU A 186 10.27 -0.66 18.54
C LEU A 186 9.88 -0.20 19.94
N TYR A 187 10.90 -0.02 20.78
CA TYR A 187 10.81 0.72 22.03
C TYR A 187 12.00 1.69 22.14
N VAL A 188 11.91 2.64 23.08
CA VAL A 188 13.00 3.60 23.34
C VAL A 188 13.65 3.28 24.66
N GLU A 189 14.96 3.10 24.63
CA GLU A 189 15.82 2.90 25.79
C GLU A 189 17.12 3.67 25.54
N ASP A 190 17.64 4.35 26.58
CA ASP A 190 18.85 5.18 26.48
C ASP A 190 18.89 6.12 25.28
N ASN A 191 17.75 6.74 24.97
CA ASN A 191 17.59 7.69 23.87
C ASN A 191 17.95 7.08 22.49
N LYS A 192 17.73 5.77 22.32
CA LYS A 192 17.88 5.01 21.08
C LYS A 192 16.64 4.16 20.81
N TYR A 193 16.39 3.85 19.54
CA TYR A 193 15.33 2.92 19.15
C TYR A 193 15.87 1.50 19.13
N LEU A 194 15.23 0.59 19.89
CA LEU A 194 15.57 -0.84 19.95
C LEU A 194 14.41 -1.71 19.47
N GLU A 195 14.73 -2.87 18.91
CA GLU A 195 13.75 -3.82 18.37
C GLU A 195 13.05 -4.64 19.45
N VAL A 196 11.73 -4.75 19.36
CA VAL A 196 10.98 -5.78 20.10
C VAL A 196 11.03 -7.07 19.29
N ILE A 197 11.94 -7.98 19.66
CA ILE A 197 12.28 -9.20 18.93
C ILE A 197 11.04 -10.01 18.49
N GLU A 198 10.06 -10.18 19.39
CA GLU A 198 8.84 -10.94 19.09
C GLU A 198 7.99 -10.30 17.98
N HIS A 199 7.93 -8.97 17.93
CA HIS A 199 7.23 -8.26 16.88
C HIS A 199 8.02 -8.25 15.57
N THR A 200 9.35 -8.08 15.61
CA THR A 200 10.17 -8.06 14.38
C THR A 200 10.22 -9.41 13.69
N LYS A 201 10.19 -10.53 14.43
CA LYS A 201 10.00 -11.89 13.87
C LYS A 201 8.75 -11.99 13.00
N SER A 202 7.61 -11.48 13.50
CA SER A 202 6.35 -11.50 12.74
C SER A 202 6.42 -10.68 11.46
N ILE A 203 7.09 -9.53 11.48
CA ILE A 203 7.28 -8.66 10.31
C ILE A 203 8.17 -9.36 9.28
N ARG A 204 9.30 -9.95 9.71
CA ARG A 204 10.21 -10.70 8.82
C ARG A 204 9.47 -11.85 8.13
N LEU A 205 8.67 -12.61 8.88
CA LEU A 205 7.86 -13.71 8.32
C LEU A 205 6.81 -13.20 7.31
N ILE A 206 6.16 -12.07 7.57
CA ILE A 206 5.19 -11.46 6.65
C ILE A 206 5.84 -11.17 5.29
N PHE A 207 7.03 -10.55 5.29
CA PHE A 207 7.75 -10.22 4.06
C PHE A 207 8.24 -11.47 3.34
N ASP A 208 8.85 -12.42 4.05
CA ASP A 208 9.31 -13.69 3.48
C ASP A 208 8.19 -14.47 2.78
N LEU A 209 7.06 -14.69 3.47
CA LEU A 209 5.92 -15.38 2.89
C LEU A 209 5.32 -14.61 1.71
N TYR A 210 5.22 -13.28 1.78
CA TYR A 210 4.69 -12.51 0.67
C TYR A 210 5.61 -12.55 -0.57
N ILE A 211 6.94 -12.51 -0.36
CA ILE A 211 7.94 -12.67 -1.42
C ILE A 211 7.83 -14.07 -2.05
N LYS A 212 7.60 -15.10 -1.24
CA LYS A 212 7.30 -16.48 -1.71
C LYS A 212 5.94 -16.65 -2.37
N GLY A 213 5.16 -15.57 -2.52
CA GLY A 213 3.89 -15.58 -3.27
C GLY A 213 2.66 -15.93 -2.44
N PHE A 214 2.80 -16.09 -1.11
CA PHE A 214 1.66 -16.34 -0.22
C PHE A 214 0.77 -15.10 -0.09
N GLY A 215 -0.54 -15.32 -0.12
CA GLY A 215 -1.53 -14.24 0.00
C GLY A 215 -1.68 -13.69 1.42
N GLN A 216 -2.10 -12.44 1.56
CA GLN A 216 -2.30 -11.77 2.86
C GLN A 216 -3.23 -12.54 3.81
N ALA A 217 -4.24 -13.25 3.29
CA ALA A 217 -5.14 -14.06 4.10
C ALA A 217 -4.47 -15.31 4.69
N TYR A 218 -3.59 -15.96 3.92
CA TYR A 218 -2.80 -17.09 4.40
C TYR A 218 -1.80 -16.64 5.46
N ILE A 219 -1.06 -15.56 5.17
CA ILE A 219 -0.08 -14.98 6.10
C ILE A 219 -0.75 -14.62 7.44
N ARG A 220 -1.95 -14.02 7.40
CA ARG A 220 -2.74 -13.73 8.59
C ARG A 220 -3.05 -15.00 9.39
N ASP A 221 -3.52 -16.05 8.73
CA ASP A 221 -3.89 -17.30 9.40
C ASP A 221 -2.66 -18.00 10.00
N GLU A 222 -1.53 -17.95 9.30
CA GLU A 222 -0.23 -18.48 9.77
C GLU A 222 0.29 -17.73 11.00
N LEU A 223 0.15 -16.41 11.06
CA LEU A 223 0.52 -15.64 12.25
C LEU A 223 -0.40 -15.95 13.43
N ASN A 224 -1.69 -16.11 13.17
CA ASN A 224 -2.69 -16.41 14.21
C ASN A 224 -2.57 -17.84 14.73
N SER A 225 -2.26 -18.82 13.88
CA SER A 225 -2.05 -20.22 14.30
C SER A 225 -0.87 -20.34 15.27
N ARG A 226 0.18 -19.54 15.05
CA ARG A 226 1.35 -19.39 15.91
C ARG A 226 1.10 -18.60 17.20
N GLN A 227 -0.11 -18.07 17.39
CA GLN A 227 -0.47 -17.18 18.50
C GLN A 227 0.39 -15.90 18.56
N TRP A 228 0.93 -15.45 17.43
CA TRP A 228 1.71 -14.21 17.36
C TRP A 228 0.77 -13.01 17.25
N LEU A 229 0.59 -12.28 18.35
CA LEU A 229 -0.38 -11.19 18.43
C LEU A 229 0.17 -9.86 17.87
N TYR A 230 -0.72 -9.11 17.22
CA TYR A 230 -0.48 -7.74 16.80
C TYR A 230 -1.11 -6.77 17.80
N ASN A 231 -0.26 -6.10 18.61
CA ASN A 231 -0.70 -5.18 19.67
C ASN A 231 -1.73 -5.82 20.63
N GLY A 232 -1.49 -7.07 21.04
CA GLY A 232 -2.37 -7.84 21.92
C GLY A 232 -3.66 -8.36 21.27
N LYS A 233 -3.79 -8.28 19.94
CA LYS A 233 -4.95 -8.77 19.18
C LYS A 233 -4.52 -9.71 18.06
N THR A 234 -5.46 -10.50 17.55
CA THR A 234 -5.21 -11.34 16.36
C THR A 234 -5.00 -10.49 15.11
N TRP A 235 -4.26 -11.04 14.15
CA TRP A 235 -4.03 -10.40 12.86
C TRP A 235 -5.31 -10.39 12.04
N GLY A 236 -5.63 -9.21 11.48
CA GLY A 236 -6.57 -9.06 10.37
C GLY A 236 -5.81 -8.91 9.05
N SER A 237 -6.45 -9.26 7.93
CA SER A 237 -5.82 -9.14 6.60
C SER A 237 -5.38 -7.70 6.29
N TRP A 238 -6.13 -6.70 6.76
CA TRP A 238 -5.76 -5.29 6.64
C TRP A 238 -4.50 -4.93 7.43
N ASN A 239 -4.27 -5.53 8.60
CA ASN A 239 -3.06 -5.27 9.39
C ASN A 239 -1.82 -5.81 8.66
N VAL A 240 -1.92 -6.99 8.03
CA VAL A 240 -0.86 -7.53 7.16
C VAL A 240 -0.59 -6.60 6.00
N HIS A 241 -1.65 -6.14 5.31
CA HIS A 241 -1.51 -5.17 4.22
C HIS A 241 -0.83 -3.86 4.67
N ARG A 242 -1.18 -3.36 5.85
CA ARG A 242 -0.59 -2.14 6.40
C ARG A 242 0.90 -2.31 6.67
N VAL A 243 1.32 -3.43 7.25
CA VAL A 243 2.74 -3.75 7.49
C VAL A 243 3.52 -3.82 6.18
N LEU A 244 2.98 -4.49 5.15
CA LEU A 244 3.63 -4.58 3.84
C LEU A 244 3.84 -3.21 3.16
N ASN A 245 3.04 -2.19 3.50
CA ASN A 245 3.15 -0.83 2.97
C ASN A 245 3.88 0.16 3.90
N ASP A 246 4.34 -0.30 5.06
CA ASP A 246 4.93 0.58 6.06
C ASP A 246 6.43 0.77 5.80
N VAL A 247 6.80 1.85 5.11
CA VAL A 247 8.20 2.17 4.79
C VAL A 247 9.11 2.24 6.03
N ARG A 248 8.55 2.41 7.23
CA ARG A 248 9.34 2.45 8.48
C ARG A 248 10.04 1.14 8.79
N VAL A 249 9.61 0.02 8.21
CA VAL A 249 10.29 -1.28 8.36
C VAL A 249 11.69 -1.29 7.72
N THR A 250 11.99 -0.37 6.80
CA THR A 250 13.32 -0.19 6.20
C THR A 250 14.19 0.80 6.97
N GLY A 251 13.75 1.26 8.15
CA GLY A 251 14.47 2.23 8.96
C GLY A 251 14.09 3.69 8.70
N LYS A 252 13.33 3.97 7.62
CA LYS A 252 12.98 5.32 7.19
C LYS A 252 11.87 5.96 8.03
N HIS A 253 11.96 7.26 8.29
CA HIS A 253 10.89 8.04 8.89
C HIS A 253 9.82 8.38 7.85
N ARG A 254 8.56 8.48 8.30
CA ARG A 254 7.47 9.00 7.48
C ARG A 254 6.79 10.18 8.16
N THR A 255 6.79 11.34 7.51
CA THR A 255 6.14 12.56 8.00
C THR A 255 4.75 12.74 7.39
N GLN A 256 3.79 13.23 8.18
CA GLN A 256 2.47 13.64 7.69
C GLN A 256 2.35 15.17 7.56
N SER A 257 3.42 15.91 7.88
CA SER A 257 3.40 17.38 7.86
C SER A 257 3.94 17.90 6.54
N ASP A 258 3.14 18.71 5.84
CA ASP A 258 3.57 19.38 4.61
C ASP A 258 4.78 20.30 4.83
N LEU A 259 4.88 20.93 6.00
CA LEU A 259 5.97 21.82 6.39
C LEU A 259 7.32 21.11 6.54
N ARG A 260 7.33 19.77 6.65
CA ARG A 260 8.52 18.96 6.98
C ARG A 260 8.75 17.80 6.03
N LYS A 261 8.24 17.91 4.80
CA LYS A 261 8.42 16.91 3.73
C LYS A 261 9.90 16.60 3.44
N ASN A 262 10.79 17.57 3.66
CA ASN A 262 12.24 17.40 3.52
C ASN A 262 12.85 16.37 4.50
N PHE A 263 12.17 16.03 5.59
CA PHE A 263 12.60 14.99 6.54
C PHE A 263 11.92 13.64 6.29
N ASP A 264 11.06 13.53 5.28
CA ASP A 264 10.49 12.25 4.86
C ASP A 264 11.59 11.35 4.30
N GLY A 265 11.61 10.07 4.67
CA GLY A 265 12.64 9.13 4.23
C GLY A 265 13.94 9.14 5.03
N LEU A 266 14.10 10.02 6.03
CA LEU A 266 15.29 10.04 6.90
C LEU A 266 15.43 8.70 7.66
N VAL A 267 16.58 8.05 7.60
CA VAL A 267 16.82 6.78 8.30
C VAL A 267 17.04 7.04 9.79
N ILE A 268 16.03 6.73 10.61
CA ILE A 268 16.05 6.98 12.06
C ILE A 268 15.76 5.74 12.89
N TYR A 269 15.17 4.70 12.30
CA TYR A 269 14.83 3.46 12.96
C TYR A 269 15.81 2.35 12.55
N PRO A 270 15.99 1.30 13.37
CA PRO A 270 16.63 0.06 12.94
C PRO A 270 15.88 -0.53 11.74
N ALA A 271 16.62 -0.90 10.69
CA ALA A 271 16.05 -1.54 9.51
C ALA A 271 15.80 -3.03 9.79
N ILE A 272 14.55 -3.46 9.66
CA ILE A 272 14.13 -4.86 9.86
C ILE A 272 14.11 -5.62 8.55
N ILE A 273 13.73 -4.92 7.47
CA ILE A 273 13.62 -5.44 6.11
C ILE A 273 14.52 -4.61 5.19
N SER A 274 15.21 -5.26 4.26
CA SER A 274 16.05 -4.58 3.28
C SER A 274 15.22 -3.70 2.34
N GLU A 275 15.81 -2.65 1.78
CA GLU A 275 15.12 -1.83 0.76
C GLU A 275 14.76 -2.65 -0.48
N MET A 276 15.62 -3.59 -0.85
CA MET A 276 15.41 -4.50 -1.99
C MET A 276 14.17 -5.39 -1.79
N ASP A 277 14.04 -6.01 -0.62
CA ASP A 277 12.89 -6.85 -0.29
C ASP A 277 11.60 -6.03 -0.23
N PHE A 278 11.67 -4.85 0.40
CA PHE A 278 10.53 -3.94 0.46
C PHE A 278 10.07 -3.51 -0.93
N ASN A 279 10.99 -3.11 -1.80
CA ASN A 279 10.69 -2.71 -3.17
C ASN A 279 10.09 -3.86 -3.98
N SER A 280 10.62 -5.08 -3.83
CA SER A 280 10.07 -6.29 -4.44
C SER A 280 8.62 -6.54 -4.03
N VAL A 281 8.31 -6.38 -2.74
CA VAL A 281 6.94 -6.46 -2.22
C VAL A 281 6.05 -5.35 -2.79
N GLN A 282 6.55 -4.11 -2.87
CA GLN A 282 5.79 -2.97 -3.43
C GLN A 282 5.45 -3.18 -4.90
N GLN A 283 6.38 -3.70 -5.70
CA GLN A 283 6.12 -4.06 -7.10
C GLN A 283 5.04 -5.15 -7.20
N LYS A 284 5.11 -6.19 -6.37
CA LYS A 284 4.09 -7.26 -6.32
C LYS A 284 2.71 -6.75 -5.89
N LEU A 285 2.64 -5.77 -4.97
CA LEU A 285 1.38 -5.14 -4.56
C LEU A 285 0.75 -4.32 -5.69
N LYS A 286 1.58 -3.56 -6.42
CA LYS A 286 1.16 -2.66 -7.51
C LYS A 286 0.81 -3.39 -8.81
N SER A 287 1.35 -4.59 -9.03
CA SER A 287 1.07 -5.34 -10.26
C SER A 287 -0.45 -5.55 -10.44
N PRO A 288 -1.01 -5.26 -11.64
CA PRO A 288 -2.40 -5.56 -11.97
C PRO A 288 -2.53 -7.08 -12.06
N GLY A 289 -2.89 -7.71 -10.94
CA GLY A 289 -2.77 -9.14 -10.78
C GLY A 289 -3.72 -9.92 -11.67
N ARG A 290 -3.16 -10.75 -12.56
CA ARG A 290 -3.77 -12.04 -12.92
C ARG A 290 -4.02 -12.80 -11.60
N SER A 291 -5.28 -12.77 -11.13
CA SER A 291 -5.81 -13.43 -9.93
C SER A 291 -5.10 -13.17 -8.58
N LYS A 292 -5.44 -12.04 -7.92
CA LYS A 292 -5.05 -11.74 -6.52
C LYS A 292 -5.78 -12.58 -5.44
N LYS A 293 -6.62 -13.55 -5.81
CA LYS A 293 -7.35 -14.43 -4.87
C LYS A 293 -6.87 -15.87 -5.04
N ILE A 294 -5.94 -16.30 -4.20
CA ILE A 294 -5.62 -17.73 -4.04
C ILE A 294 -6.60 -18.29 -3.00
N ASN A 295 -7.35 -19.33 -3.38
CA ASN A 295 -8.36 -19.97 -2.54
C ASN A 295 -7.74 -20.57 -1.26
N ARG A 296 -8.51 -20.57 -0.16
CA ARG A 296 -8.13 -21.14 1.16
C ARG A 296 -7.66 -22.60 1.09
N ARG A 297 -8.04 -23.32 0.05
CA ARG A 297 -7.50 -24.64 -0.29
C ARG A 297 -6.75 -24.50 -1.60
N ALA A 298 -5.51 -24.98 -1.67
CA ALA A 298 -4.71 -25.03 -2.89
C ALA A 298 -5.24 -26.10 -3.88
N ASN A 299 -6.55 -26.13 -4.09
CA ASN A 299 -7.28 -27.12 -4.89
C ASN A 299 -6.85 -27.11 -6.36
N ASN A 300 -6.24 -26.02 -6.83
CA ASN A 300 -5.68 -25.86 -8.16
C ASN A 300 -4.20 -25.47 -8.05
N LEU A 301 -3.32 -26.40 -8.43
CA LEU A 301 -1.86 -26.26 -8.46
C LEU A 301 -1.38 -25.28 -9.53
N PHE A 302 -2.16 -25.06 -10.58
CA PHE A 302 -1.87 -24.15 -11.70
C PHE A 302 -2.77 -22.90 -11.67
N SER A 303 -3.19 -22.50 -10.46
CA SER A 303 -4.01 -21.30 -10.27
C SER A 303 -3.33 -20.08 -10.87
N GLY A 304 -4.07 -19.28 -11.65
CA GLY A 304 -3.54 -18.09 -12.34
C GLY A 304 -2.69 -18.37 -13.59
N LEU A 305 -2.40 -19.64 -13.90
CA LEU A 305 -1.68 -20.06 -15.11
C LEU A 305 -2.60 -20.71 -16.14
N LEU A 306 -3.62 -21.46 -15.70
CA LEU A 306 -4.57 -22.14 -16.60
C LEU A 306 -5.55 -21.19 -17.28
N MET A 307 -5.40 -21.04 -18.60
CA MET A 307 -6.18 -20.18 -19.48
C MET A 307 -7.00 -21.03 -20.47
N CYS A 308 -8.13 -20.49 -20.92
CA CYS A 308 -8.96 -21.09 -21.95
C CYS A 308 -8.35 -20.85 -23.32
N GLY A 309 -8.00 -21.90 -24.05
CA GLY A 309 -7.42 -21.78 -25.38
C GLY A 309 -8.33 -21.08 -26.40
N HIS A 310 -9.65 -21.07 -26.20
CA HIS A 310 -10.60 -20.45 -27.12
C HIS A 310 -10.84 -18.95 -26.90
N CYS A 311 -10.84 -18.49 -25.63
CA CYS A 311 -11.21 -17.11 -25.30
C CYS A 311 -10.18 -16.40 -24.42
N ASN A 312 -9.07 -17.06 -24.11
CA ASN A 312 -7.97 -16.55 -23.30
C ASN A 312 -8.39 -15.98 -21.93
N THR A 313 -9.47 -16.53 -21.33
CA THR A 313 -9.87 -16.22 -19.95
C THR A 313 -9.49 -17.35 -19.01
N ALA A 314 -9.32 -17.06 -17.72
CA ALA A 314 -8.90 -18.05 -16.75
C ALA A 314 -9.93 -19.19 -16.60
N HIS A 315 -9.42 -20.41 -16.42
CA HIS A 315 -10.23 -21.53 -15.96
C HIS A 315 -10.54 -21.36 -14.47
N ILE A 316 -11.81 -21.54 -14.11
CA ILE A 316 -12.24 -21.72 -12.73
C ILE A 316 -12.29 -23.21 -12.41
N LEU A 317 -11.97 -23.54 -11.16
CA LEU A 317 -12.07 -24.90 -10.66
C LEU A 317 -13.41 -25.06 -9.92
N LEU A 318 -14.23 -26.00 -10.38
CA LEU A 318 -15.48 -26.39 -9.74
C LEU A 318 -15.26 -27.71 -9.02
N GLN A 319 -15.53 -27.74 -7.71
CA GLN A 319 -15.52 -28.95 -6.92
C GLN A 319 -16.94 -29.55 -6.93
N VAL A 320 -17.08 -30.74 -7.50
CA VAL A 320 -18.37 -31.45 -7.61
C VAL A 320 -18.55 -32.42 -6.44
N ASP A 321 -17.46 -33.02 -5.97
CA ASP A 321 -17.43 -33.95 -4.83
C ASP A 321 -16.13 -33.76 -4.03
N LYS A 322 -15.91 -34.49 -2.93
CA LYS A 322 -14.65 -34.44 -2.16
C LYS A 322 -13.43 -34.65 -3.06
N ASP A 323 -13.50 -35.61 -3.98
CA ASP A 323 -12.35 -36.05 -4.79
C ASP A 323 -12.46 -35.72 -6.29
N LYS A 324 -13.56 -35.11 -6.73
CA LYS A 324 -13.80 -34.83 -8.16
C LYS A 324 -13.81 -33.33 -8.43
N ARG A 325 -12.78 -32.85 -9.13
CA ARG A 325 -12.61 -31.45 -9.51
C ARG A 325 -12.68 -31.30 -11.03
N PHE A 326 -13.38 -30.26 -11.48
CA PHE A 326 -13.52 -29.95 -12.90
C PHE A 326 -13.02 -28.55 -13.20
N GLY A 327 -12.20 -28.42 -14.24
CA GLY A 327 -11.85 -27.12 -14.81
C GLY A 327 -12.93 -26.68 -15.80
N ARG A 328 -13.42 -25.45 -15.68
CA ARG A 328 -14.33 -24.83 -16.67
C ARG A 328 -13.91 -23.40 -16.98
N CYS A 329 -14.10 -23.00 -18.23
CA CYS A 329 -13.87 -21.61 -18.63
C CYS A 329 -14.82 -20.68 -17.85
N SER A 330 -14.29 -19.56 -17.32
CA SER A 330 -15.09 -18.60 -16.55
C SER A 330 -16.26 -18.04 -17.35
N TYR A 331 -16.07 -17.74 -18.65
CA TYR A 331 -17.14 -17.22 -19.51
C TYR A 331 -18.14 -18.29 -19.94
N ALA A 332 -17.70 -19.52 -20.21
CA ALA A 332 -18.62 -20.62 -20.48
C ALA A 332 -19.53 -20.92 -19.28
N THR A 333 -18.98 -20.81 -18.06
CA THR A 333 -19.76 -21.02 -16.82
C THR A 333 -20.74 -19.88 -16.54
N ALA A 334 -20.40 -18.65 -16.93
CA ALA A 334 -21.28 -17.49 -16.75
C ALA A 334 -22.54 -17.53 -17.65
N GLY A 335 -22.64 -18.46 -18.61
CA GLY A 335 -23.84 -18.62 -19.45
C GLY A 335 -24.11 -17.46 -20.40
N ASN A 336 -23.11 -16.62 -20.67
CA ASN A 336 -23.25 -15.39 -21.47
C ASN A 336 -22.90 -15.58 -22.96
N ASN A 337 -22.84 -16.82 -23.45
CA ASN A 337 -22.43 -17.21 -24.81
C ASN A 337 -21.08 -16.66 -25.30
N ARG A 338 -20.23 -16.12 -24.42
CA ARG A 338 -18.91 -15.60 -24.79
C ARG A 338 -17.86 -16.70 -25.00
N CYS A 339 -18.14 -17.92 -24.56
CA CYS A 339 -17.27 -19.07 -24.78
C CYS A 339 -18.07 -20.38 -24.68
N HIS A 340 -17.77 -21.33 -25.56
CA HIS A 340 -18.39 -22.66 -25.59
C HIS A 340 -17.39 -23.79 -25.22
N ALA A 341 -16.30 -23.43 -24.54
CA ALA A 341 -15.28 -24.38 -24.14
C ALA A 341 -15.84 -25.45 -23.20
N ARG A 342 -15.51 -26.71 -23.49
CA ARG A 342 -15.93 -27.85 -22.65
C ARG A 342 -15.08 -27.96 -21.40
N GLY A 343 -15.70 -28.42 -20.32
CA GLY A 343 -15.00 -28.72 -19.08
C GLY A 343 -14.17 -30.00 -19.18
N PHE A 344 -13.20 -30.13 -18.29
CA PHE A 344 -12.32 -31.30 -18.17
C PHE A 344 -12.17 -31.69 -16.70
N LYS A 345 -11.84 -32.97 -16.45
CA LYS A 345 -11.44 -33.43 -15.12
C LYS A 345 -10.07 -32.84 -14.81
N TYR A 346 -9.95 -32.15 -13.68
CA TYR A 346 -8.76 -31.39 -13.36
C TYR A 346 -7.58 -32.30 -12.98
N GLU A 347 -7.85 -33.46 -12.35
CA GLU A 347 -6.84 -34.44 -11.96
C GLU A 347 -6.06 -34.97 -13.17
N ILE A 348 -6.72 -35.09 -14.33
CA ILE A 348 -6.12 -35.56 -15.58
C ILE A 348 -5.03 -34.59 -16.05
N ILE A 349 -5.35 -33.29 -16.06
CA ILE A 349 -4.40 -32.25 -16.47
C ILE A 349 -3.32 -32.06 -15.38
N GLU A 350 -3.70 -32.12 -14.11
CA GLU A 350 -2.77 -31.96 -13.00
C GLU A 350 -1.67 -33.03 -13.05
N ASN A 351 -2.04 -34.30 -13.20
CA ASN A 351 -1.06 -35.39 -13.29
C ASN A 351 -0.22 -35.30 -14.56
N ALA A 352 -0.83 -35.03 -15.72
CA ALA A 352 -0.10 -34.93 -16.98
C ALA A 352 0.92 -33.79 -16.99
N LEU A 353 0.57 -32.61 -16.46
CA LEU A 353 1.51 -31.49 -16.34
C LEU A 353 2.63 -31.78 -15.33
N ILE A 354 2.33 -32.42 -14.20
CA ILE A 354 3.36 -32.80 -13.22
C ILE A 354 4.35 -33.81 -13.85
N GLU A 355 3.83 -34.81 -14.55
CA GLU A 355 4.65 -35.84 -15.20
C GLU A 355 5.50 -35.24 -16.33
N HIS A 356 4.93 -34.30 -17.08
CA HIS A 356 5.65 -33.54 -18.09
C HIS A 356 6.80 -32.73 -17.48
N LEU A 357 6.52 -31.92 -16.46
CA LEU A 357 7.53 -31.09 -15.80
C LEU A 357 8.66 -31.93 -15.18
N ARG A 358 8.38 -33.16 -14.76
CA ARG A 358 9.38 -34.08 -14.20
C ARG A 358 10.41 -34.57 -15.23
N HIS A 359 10.00 -34.75 -16.49
CA HIS A 359 10.83 -35.32 -17.56
C HIS A 359 11.30 -34.27 -18.56
N PHE A 360 10.83 -33.04 -18.42
CA PHE A 360 11.21 -31.94 -19.30
C PHE A 360 12.54 -31.35 -18.83
N GLU A 361 13.54 -31.38 -19.69
CA GLU A 361 14.78 -30.64 -19.50
C GLU A 361 14.63 -29.28 -20.21
N ILE A 362 14.74 -28.19 -19.45
CA ILE A 362 14.92 -26.88 -20.08
C ILE A 362 16.35 -26.89 -20.63
N GLN A 363 16.49 -27.16 -21.93
CA GLN A 363 17.77 -26.99 -22.60
C GLN A 363 18.11 -25.49 -22.63
N ASP A 364 19.13 -25.12 -21.85
CA ASP A 364 19.78 -23.83 -21.99
C ASP A 364 20.86 -24.01 -23.07
N LEU A 365 20.61 -23.48 -24.27
CA LEU A 365 21.71 -23.14 -25.15
C LEU A 365 22.54 -22.09 -24.39
N LYS A 366 23.64 -22.50 -23.71
CA LYS A 366 24.79 -21.69 -23.23
C LYS A 366 24.95 -21.41 -21.71
N GLU A 367 24.77 -22.39 -20.81
CA GLU A 367 25.10 -22.21 -19.37
C GLU A 367 26.57 -21.78 -19.11
N ASP A 368 27.54 -22.39 -19.80
CA ASP A 368 28.97 -22.08 -19.61
C ASP A 368 29.34 -20.68 -20.15
N GLU A 369 28.73 -20.26 -21.25
CA GLU A 369 28.97 -18.95 -21.86
C GLU A 369 28.33 -17.83 -21.04
N HIS A 370 27.11 -18.03 -20.50
CA HIS A 370 26.44 -17.04 -19.66
C HIS A 370 27.12 -16.84 -18.30
N ASN A 371 27.62 -17.91 -17.67
CA ASN A 371 28.36 -17.78 -16.41
C ASN A 371 29.69 -17.03 -16.60
N LEU A 372 30.39 -17.27 -17.70
CA LEU A 372 31.61 -16.54 -18.05
C LEU A 372 31.31 -15.07 -18.40
N GLU A 373 30.25 -14.80 -19.18
CA GLU A 373 29.79 -13.44 -19.50
C GLU A 373 29.40 -12.68 -18.22
N LEU A 374 28.66 -13.32 -17.30
CA LEU A 374 28.27 -12.72 -16.02
C LEU A 374 29.48 -12.36 -15.17
N HIS A 375 30.48 -13.24 -15.08
CA HIS A 375 31.71 -12.98 -14.33
C HIS A 375 32.48 -11.79 -14.92
N ASN A 376 32.66 -11.78 -16.24
CA ASN A 376 33.34 -10.69 -16.95
C ASN A 376 32.62 -9.34 -16.76
N LEU A 377 31.28 -9.32 -16.86
CA LEU A 377 30.49 -8.10 -16.65
C LEU A 377 30.55 -7.62 -15.20
N GLN A 378 30.63 -8.51 -14.22
CA GLN A 378 30.79 -8.14 -12.81
C GLN A 378 32.16 -7.50 -12.56
N ASP A 379 33.22 -8.05 -13.15
CA ASP A 379 34.56 -7.46 -13.07
C ASP A 379 34.61 -6.09 -13.75
N GLU A 380 33.98 -5.95 -14.93
CA GLU A 380 33.87 -4.67 -15.65
C GLU A 380 33.06 -3.63 -14.86
N LEU A 381 31.99 -4.05 -14.18
CA LEU A 381 31.20 -3.19 -13.30
C LEU A 381 32.01 -2.69 -12.11
N ILE A 382 32.82 -3.55 -11.49
CA ILE A 382 33.70 -3.17 -10.38
C ILE A 382 34.72 -2.13 -10.87
N TYR A 383 35.35 -2.38 -12.02
CA TYR A 383 36.29 -1.44 -12.63
C TYR A 383 35.66 -0.06 -12.88
N HIS A 384 34.49 -0.02 -13.52
CA HIS A 384 33.83 1.24 -13.85
C HIS A 384 33.28 1.99 -12.63
N ASN A 385 32.82 1.29 -11.60
CA ASN A 385 32.43 1.92 -10.33
C ASN A 385 33.62 2.57 -9.62
N ASN A 386 34.76 1.87 -9.55
CA ASN A 386 35.98 2.42 -8.97
C ASN A 386 36.45 3.65 -9.77
N TYR A 387 36.47 3.55 -11.09
CA TYR A 387 36.84 4.68 -11.95
C TYR A 387 35.87 5.86 -11.85
N CYS A 388 34.56 5.60 -11.72
CA CYS A 388 33.57 6.65 -11.48
C CYS A 388 33.82 7.37 -10.15
N ALA A 389 34.14 6.63 -9.09
CA ALA A 389 34.44 7.19 -7.77
C ALA A 389 35.71 8.05 -7.79
N GLU A 390 36.75 7.61 -8.51
CA GLU A 390 37.98 8.39 -8.71
C GLU A 390 37.71 9.71 -9.45
N VAL A 391 36.98 9.65 -10.56
CA VAL A 391 36.63 10.85 -11.35
C VAL A 391 35.72 11.79 -10.55
N GLN A 392 34.76 11.24 -9.80
CA GLN A 392 33.88 12.03 -8.93
C GLN A 392 34.69 12.75 -7.83
N HIS A 393 35.65 12.08 -7.21
CA HIS A 393 36.53 12.70 -6.22
C HIS A 393 37.35 13.84 -6.82
N ILE A 394 37.85 13.68 -8.05
CA ILE A 394 38.57 14.75 -8.76
C ILE A 394 37.64 15.94 -9.04
N VAL A 395 36.43 15.67 -9.53
CA VAL A 395 35.40 16.70 -9.78
C VAL A 395 35.05 17.46 -8.50
N ASP A 396 34.83 16.76 -7.39
CA ASP A 396 34.46 17.36 -6.10
C ASP A 396 35.61 18.13 -5.44
N SER A 397 36.86 17.86 -5.83
CA SER A 397 38.05 18.56 -5.32
C SER A 397 38.29 19.94 -5.96
N VAL A 398 37.49 20.31 -6.97
CA VAL A 398 37.63 21.58 -7.73
C VAL A 398 36.38 22.43 -7.55
N ASP A 399 36.55 23.72 -7.21
CA ASP A 399 35.43 24.66 -6.96
C ASP A 399 34.51 24.87 -8.19
N ILE A 400 35.08 24.80 -9.40
CA ILE A 400 34.35 24.93 -10.67
C ILE A 400 34.83 23.83 -11.62
N PRO A 401 34.16 22.65 -11.65
CA PRO A 401 34.54 21.57 -12.55
C PRO A 401 34.28 21.94 -14.01
N SER A 402 35.10 21.41 -14.93
CA SER A 402 34.92 21.71 -16.35
C SER A 402 33.76 20.91 -16.95
N ASP A 403 33.12 21.42 -18.01
CA ASP A 403 32.07 20.69 -18.75
C ASP A 403 32.58 19.35 -19.31
N ARG A 404 33.90 19.24 -19.53
CA ARG A 404 34.53 18.00 -19.97
C ARG A 404 34.50 16.92 -18.90
N ASP A 405 34.71 17.29 -17.63
CA ASP A 405 34.73 16.34 -16.51
C ASP A 405 33.33 15.80 -16.23
N TYR A 406 32.31 16.65 -16.28
CA TYR A 406 30.90 16.22 -16.19
C TYR A 406 30.49 15.30 -17.34
N ARG A 407 30.96 15.55 -18.56
CA ARG A 407 30.70 14.65 -19.70
C ARG A 407 31.36 13.29 -19.52
N ILE A 408 32.59 13.25 -18.99
CA ILE A 408 33.30 12.00 -18.69
C ILE A 408 32.53 11.22 -17.62
N LEU A 409 32.14 11.88 -16.52
CA LEU A 409 31.35 11.27 -15.46
C LEU A 409 30.04 10.68 -16.00
N LYS A 410 29.28 11.47 -16.76
CA LYS A 410 28.00 11.05 -17.35
C LYS A 410 28.16 9.86 -18.32
N ASN A 411 29.27 9.80 -19.05
CA ASN A 411 29.56 8.67 -19.95
C ASN A 411 29.88 7.40 -19.15
N ILE A 412 30.63 7.50 -18.04
CA ILE A 412 30.93 6.38 -17.15
C ILE A 412 29.65 5.88 -16.48
N GLU A 413 28.82 6.78 -15.94
CA GLU A 413 27.51 6.45 -15.39
C GLU A 413 26.56 5.81 -16.41
N GLY A 414 26.69 6.19 -17.69
CA GLY A 414 25.96 5.58 -18.80
C GLY A 414 26.37 4.12 -19.02
N LYS A 415 27.68 3.85 -19.04
CA LYS A 415 28.23 2.50 -19.17
C LYS A 415 27.89 1.60 -17.98
N ILE A 416 27.97 2.14 -16.76
CA ILE A 416 27.56 1.41 -15.54
C ILE A 416 26.11 0.94 -15.69
N ARG A 417 25.19 1.82 -16.09
CA ARG A 417 23.78 1.46 -16.31
C ARG A 417 23.57 0.40 -17.40
N GLU A 418 24.36 0.43 -18.47
CA GLU A 418 24.31 -0.56 -19.53
C GLU A 418 24.76 -1.95 -19.02
N ILE A 419 25.88 -2.00 -18.29
CA ILE A 419 26.42 -3.23 -17.70
C ILE A 419 25.46 -3.79 -16.65
N GLU A 420 24.92 -2.95 -15.76
CA GLU A 420 23.91 -3.35 -14.78
C GLU A 420 22.67 -3.94 -15.45
N GLY A 421 22.18 -3.30 -16.53
CA GLY A 421 21.07 -3.81 -17.31
C GLY A 421 21.33 -5.19 -17.90
N ARG A 422 22.53 -5.40 -18.48
CA ARG A 422 22.92 -6.69 -19.05
C ARG A 422 23.07 -7.78 -18.00
N ILE A 423 23.64 -7.46 -16.84
CA ILE A 423 23.73 -8.37 -15.69
C ILE A 423 22.34 -8.77 -15.21
N ASP A 424 21.39 -7.83 -15.13
CA ASP A 424 20.02 -8.10 -14.71
C ASP A 424 19.28 -9.00 -15.71
N GLU A 425 19.51 -8.84 -17.01
CA GLU A 425 18.98 -9.74 -18.05
C GLU A 425 19.51 -11.17 -17.89
N ILE A 426 20.83 -11.34 -17.75
CA ILE A 426 21.45 -12.67 -17.60
C ILE A 426 21.01 -13.33 -16.29
N LYS A 427 20.96 -12.58 -15.19
CA LYS A 427 20.44 -13.07 -13.90
C LYS A 427 18.97 -13.46 -13.99
N ALA A 428 18.16 -12.72 -14.74
CA ALA A 428 16.76 -13.06 -14.94
C ALA A 428 16.61 -14.39 -15.71
N ALA A 429 17.45 -14.64 -16.72
CA ALA A 429 17.47 -15.90 -17.46
C ALA A 429 17.94 -17.09 -16.59
N GLY A 430 19.09 -16.96 -15.90
CA GLY A 430 19.62 -18.01 -15.02
C GLY A 430 18.71 -18.35 -13.83
N ASN A 431 17.96 -17.36 -13.32
CA ASN A 431 16.95 -17.60 -12.28
C ASN A 431 15.81 -18.49 -12.76
N VAL A 432 15.48 -18.52 -14.06
CA VAL A 432 14.42 -19.40 -14.58
C VAL A 432 14.83 -20.87 -14.53
N VAL A 433 16.08 -21.19 -14.91
CA VAL A 433 16.61 -22.57 -14.87
C VAL A 433 16.71 -23.07 -13.43
N TYR A 434 17.33 -22.29 -12.54
CA TYR A 434 17.42 -22.64 -11.12
C TYR A 434 16.03 -22.84 -10.49
N GLU A 435 15.08 -21.94 -10.77
CA GLU A 435 13.71 -22.10 -10.26
C GLU A 435 13.02 -23.32 -10.86
N PHE A 436 13.34 -23.72 -12.10
CA PHE A 436 12.82 -24.92 -12.73
C PHE A 436 13.40 -26.21 -12.13
N GLU A 437 14.70 -26.30 -11.91
CA GLU A 437 15.30 -27.42 -11.16
C GLU A 437 14.64 -27.56 -9.77
N LYS A 438 14.47 -26.43 -9.09
CA LYS A 438 13.78 -26.36 -7.80
C LYS A 438 12.30 -26.73 -7.89
N ILE A 439 11.64 -26.55 -9.04
CA ILE A 439 10.29 -27.06 -9.30
C ILE A 439 10.35 -28.58 -9.38
N VAL A 440 11.25 -29.15 -10.18
CA VAL A 440 11.40 -30.61 -10.36
C VAL A 440 11.70 -31.30 -9.04
N GLU A 441 12.62 -30.78 -8.24
CA GLU A 441 12.95 -31.28 -6.89
C GLU A 441 11.73 -31.30 -5.96
N SER A 442 10.83 -30.32 -6.09
CA SER A 442 9.64 -30.21 -5.24
C SER A 442 8.48 -31.13 -5.64
N ILE A 443 8.61 -31.89 -6.73
CA ILE A 443 7.61 -32.88 -7.17
C ILE A 443 7.73 -34.16 -6.35
N ASN A 444 7.05 -34.20 -5.20
CA ASN A 444 6.97 -35.36 -4.31
C ASN A 444 5.52 -35.83 -4.07
N LEU A 445 5.35 -36.87 -3.23
CA LEU A 445 4.02 -37.37 -2.87
C LEU A 445 3.20 -36.33 -2.08
N ASP A 446 3.86 -35.51 -1.25
CA ASP A 446 3.21 -34.48 -0.45
C ASP A 446 2.56 -33.39 -1.32
N LEU A 447 3.12 -33.11 -2.51
CA LEU A 447 2.55 -32.18 -3.48
C LEU A 447 1.18 -32.66 -4.01
N LYS A 448 0.98 -33.98 -4.12
CA LYS A 448 -0.29 -34.56 -4.59
C LYS A 448 -1.39 -34.48 -3.52
N ASP A 449 -1.05 -34.35 -2.25
CA ASP A 449 -2.03 -34.16 -1.18
C ASP A 449 -2.61 -32.73 -1.20
N VAL A 450 -3.90 -32.63 -1.46
CA VAL A 450 -4.64 -31.35 -1.52
C VAL A 450 -4.64 -30.60 -0.18
N ASN A 451 -4.43 -31.31 0.94
CA ASN A 451 -4.36 -30.71 2.27
C ASN A 451 -3.03 -29.99 2.54
N ASN A 452 -1.97 -30.31 1.79
CA ASN A 452 -0.67 -29.66 1.90
C ASN A 452 -0.66 -28.31 1.17
N VAL A 453 -1.43 -27.36 1.71
CA VAL A 453 -1.64 -26.03 1.12
C VAL A 453 -0.33 -25.26 0.95
N SER A 454 0.59 -25.35 1.91
CA SER A 454 1.86 -24.62 1.88
C SER A 454 2.74 -25.06 0.69
N ILE A 455 3.00 -26.37 0.58
CA ILE A 455 3.84 -26.96 -0.47
C ILE A 455 3.24 -26.67 -1.85
N ARG A 456 1.92 -26.85 -2.01
CA ARG A 456 1.22 -26.60 -3.28
C ARG A 456 1.24 -25.12 -3.68
N GLN A 457 1.21 -24.20 -2.71
CA GLN A 457 1.32 -22.76 -2.98
C GLN A 457 2.74 -22.36 -3.35
N GLU A 458 3.74 -22.89 -2.65
CA GLU A 458 5.14 -22.68 -3.00
C GLU A 458 5.44 -23.16 -4.42
N PHE A 459 5.00 -24.37 -4.76
CA PHE A 459 5.10 -24.93 -6.11
C PHE A 459 4.46 -24.01 -7.17
N ASN A 460 3.23 -23.56 -6.94
CA ASN A 460 2.55 -22.63 -7.86
C ASN A 460 3.28 -21.29 -7.99
N SER A 461 3.85 -20.77 -6.90
CA SER A 461 4.61 -19.52 -6.94
C SER A 461 5.90 -19.67 -7.76
N ARG A 462 6.60 -20.80 -7.65
CA ARG A 462 7.78 -21.09 -8.48
C ARG A 462 7.37 -21.23 -9.95
N LEU A 463 6.31 -22.00 -10.24
CA LEU A 463 5.81 -22.16 -11.62
C LEU A 463 5.51 -20.83 -12.31
N ARG A 464 4.93 -19.85 -11.60
CA ARG A 464 4.62 -18.53 -12.18
C ARG A 464 5.86 -17.70 -12.55
N LYS A 465 7.04 -18.04 -12.04
CA LYS A 465 8.31 -17.42 -12.44
C LYS A 465 8.82 -18.01 -13.76
N VAL A 466 8.49 -19.26 -14.05
CA VAL A 466 8.99 -20.00 -15.21
C VAL A 466 7.98 -20.01 -16.37
N ILE A 467 6.69 -20.11 -16.07
CA ILE A 467 5.60 -20.25 -17.05
C ILE A 467 4.76 -18.96 -17.10
N LYS A 468 4.59 -18.40 -18.30
CA LYS A 468 3.71 -17.26 -18.58
C LYS A 468 2.23 -17.64 -18.53
N SER A 469 1.86 -18.73 -19.21
CA SER A 469 0.49 -19.25 -19.25
C SER A 469 0.42 -20.69 -19.75
N ILE A 470 -0.67 -21.38 -19.41
CA ILE A 470 -1.00 -22.72 -19.89
C ILE A 470 -2.39 -22.67 -20.51
N SER A 471 -2.49 -22.76 -21.83
CA SER A 471 -3.75 -22.72 -22.57
C SER A 471 -4.29 -24.12 -22.79
N VAL A 472 -5.56 -24.35 -22.42
CA VAL A 472 -6.24 -25.65 -22.57
C VAL A 472 -7.29 -25.62 -23.68
N PHE A 473 -7.19 -26.56 -24.60
CA PHE A 473 -8.18 -26.83 -25.65
C PHE A 473 -8.74 -28.25 -25.46
N ARG A 474 -10.07 -28.39 -25.40
CA ARG A 474 -10.74 -29.68 -25.18
C ARG A 474 -11.63 -30.03 -26.37
N SER A 475 -11.31 -31.12 -27.07
CA SER A 475 -12.15 -31.70 -28.13
C SER A 475 -13.03 -32.85 -27.58
N ASN A 476 -13.49 -33.79 -28.42
CA ASN A 476 -14.12 -35.03 -27.94
C ASN A 476 -13.05 -36.06 -27.53
N GLU A 477 -11.99 -36.16 -28.33
CA GLU A 477 -11.02 -37.25 -28.31
C GLU A 477 -9.72 -36.87 -27.62
N LEU A 478 -9.37 -35.57 -27.57
CA LEU A 478 -8.11 -35.10 -26.98
C LEU A 478 -8.27 -33.86 -26.06
N ILE A 479 -7.28 -33.67 -25.20
CA ILE A 479 -6.98 -32.40 -24.53
C ILE A 479 -5.61 -31.93 -25.03
N LEU A 480 -5.57 -30.74 -25.60
CA LEU A 480 -4.35 -30.09 -26.07
C LEU A 480 -3.98 -28.99 -25.08
N LEU A 481 -2.75 -29.03 -24.58
CA LEU A 481 -2.17 -28.02 -23.71
C LEU A 481 -1.09 -27.26 -24.47
N SER A 482 -1.11 -25.93 -24.41
CA SER A 482 -0.02 -25.08 -24.87
C SER A 482 0.60 -24.40 -23.65
N ILE A 483 1.90 -24.58 -23.44
CA ILE A 483 2.68 -24.00 -22.36
C ILE A 483 3.61 -22.93 -22.94
N ASP A 484 3.50 -21.73 -22.40
CA ASP A 484 4.31 -20.55 -22.76
C ASP A 484 5.30 -20.28 -21.63
N TYR A 485 6.60 -20.43 -21.91
CA TYR A 485 7.68 -20.25 -20.93
C TYR A 485 8.28 -18.84 -21.00
N TYR A 486 8.88 -18.35 -19.92
CA TYR A 486 9.60 -17.07 -19.96
C TYR A 486 10.96 -17.17 -20.67
N ALA A 487 11.69 -18.28 -20.50
CA ALA A 487 13.04 -18.46 -21.03
C ALA A 487 13.07 -18.83 -22.53
N CYS A 488 12.17 -19.70 -22.98
CA CYS A 488 12.11 -20.10 -24.39
C CYS A 488 11.21 -19.13 -25.17
N LYS A 489 11.61 -18.77 -26.40
CA LYS A 489 10.77 -17.98 -27.32
C LYS A 489 9.55 -18.76 -27.84
N ASP A 490 9.50 -20.06 -27.63
CA ASP A 490 8.55 -20.95 -28.29
C ASP A 490 7.51 -21.60 -27.35
N TYR A 491 6.39 -22.02 -27.96
CA TYR A 491 5.28 -22.71 -27.31
C TYR A 491 5.51 -24.22 -27.30
N GLN A 492 5.37 -24.83 -26.13
CA GLN A 492 5.33 -26.28 -26.01
C GLN A 492 3.89 -26.79 -26.04
N TRP A 493 3.63 -27.82 -26.83
CA TRP A 493 2.31 -28.41 -26.98
C TRP A 493 2.28 -29.87 -26.50
N ILE A 494 1.29 -30.21 -25.69
CA ILE A 494 1.14 -31.56 -25.12
C ILE A 494 -0.26 -32.08 -25.43
N ASN A 495 -0.32 -33.32 -25.94
CA ASN A 495 -1.55 -34.04 -26.21
C ASN A 495 -1.86 -35.07 -25.13
N ILE A 496 -3.05 -35.00 -24.55
CA ILE A 496 -3.46 -35.85 -23.44
C ILE A 496 -4.80 -36.52 -23.75
N ASN A 497 -4.88 -37.82 -23.44
CA ASN A 497 -6.14 -38.54 -23.51
C ASN A 497 -7.11 -38.04 -22.42
N PRO A 498 -8.33 -37.61 -22.76
CA PRO A 498 -9.28 -37.01 -21.83
C PRO A 498 -9.90 -37.98 -20.83
N LYS A 499 -9.74 -39.29 -21.03
CA LYS A 499 -10.26 -40.34 -20.14
C LYS A 499 -9.19 -40.86 -19.19
N THR A 500 -8.01 -41.17 -19.71
CA THR A 500 -6.93 -41.82 -18.95
C THR A 500 -5.89 -40.85 -18.43
N GLY A 501 -5.72 -39.68 -19.06
CA GLY A 501 -4.64 -38.73 -18.75
C GLY A 501 -3.27 -39.16 -19.24
N VAL A 502 -3.20 -40.25 -20.00
CA VAL A 502 -1.96 -40.69 -20.63
C VAL A 502 -1.58 -39.67 -21.71
N LEU A 503 -0.30 -39.30 -21.70
CA LEU A 503 0.30 -38.42 -22.68
C LEU A 503 0.40 -39.18 -24.02
N GLN A 504 -0.32 -38.69 -25.02
CA GLN A 504 -0.39 -39.30 -26.35
C GLN A 504 0.62 -38.70 -27.32
N GLY A 505 1.39 -37.70 -26.93
CA GLY A 505 2.47 -37.12 -27.74
C GLY A 505 2.90 -35.73 -27.27
N ASN A 506 4.19 -35.45 -27.45
CA ASN A 506 4.80 -34.15 -27.22
C ASN A 506 5.11 -33.50 -28.56
N LEU A 507 4.62 -32.28 -28.75
CA LEU A 507 4.91 -31.45 -29.90
C LEU A 507 5.62 -30.20 -29.38
N TYR A 508 6.86 -29.96 -29.80
CA TYR A 508 7.56 -28.72 -29.52
C TYR A 508 7.76 -27.97 -30.83
N VAL A 509 7.51 -26.66 -30.80
CA VAL A 509 7.91 -25.79 -31.91
C VAL A 509 9.23 -25.17 -31.46
N GLU A 510 10.27 -25.24 -32.27
CA GLU A 510 11.57 -24.62 -32.03
C GLU A 510 11.90 -23.79 -33.27
N GLU A 511 11.89 -22.47 -33.14
CA GLU A 511 12.04 -21.52 -34.26
C GLU A 511 11.12 -21.82 -35.46
N ASP A 512 11.67 -22.38 -36.54
CA ASP A 512 10.99 -22.76 -37.78
C ASP A 512 10.70 -24.28 -37.85
N HIS A 513 10.88 -25.04 -36.77
CA HIS A 513 10.77 -26.50 -36.78
C HIS A 513 9.66 -26.96 -35.84
N ILE A 514 8.71 -27.75 -36.35
CA ILE A 514 7.70 -28.44 -35.56
C ILE A 514 8.21 -29.84 -35.30
N VAL A 515 8.54 -30.15 -34.06
CA VAL A 515 9.04 -31.46 -33.69
C VAL A 515 8.01 -32.24 -32.90
N ILE A 516 7.82 -33.49 -33.29
CA ILE A 516 6.81 -34.40 -32.77
C ILE A 516 7.51 -35.67 -32.33
N GLN A 517 7.51 -35.95 -31.03
CA GLN A 517 7.99 -37.23 -30.52
C GLN A 517 6.93 -38.31 -30.75
N THR A 518 7.28 -39.33 -31.53
CA THR A 518 6.46 -40.54 -31.73
C THR A 518 7.16 -41.76 -31.13
N ASN A 519 6.42 -42.86 -30.97
CA ASN A 519 6.99 -44.14 -30.55
C ASN A 519 8.06 -44.68 -31.52
N SER A 520 8.03 -44.24 -32.78
CA SER A 520 8.91 -44.69 -33.86
C SER A 520 10.10 -43.74 -34.11
N GLY A 521 10.19 -42.64 -33.36
CA GLY A 521 11.29 -41.66 -33.44
C GLY A 521 10.83 -40.20 -33.36
N ILE A 522 11.75 -39.27 -33.58
CA ILE A 522 11.48 -37.84 -33.58
C ILE A 522 11.15 -37.39 -35.00
N VAL A 523 9.90 -36.96 -35.24
CA VAL A 523 9.47 -36.39 -36.51
C VAL A 523 9.59 -34.87 -36.46
N THR A 524 10.47 -34.27 -37.26
CA THR A 524 10.67 -32.82 -37.34
C THR A 524 10.19 -32.29 -38.69
N TYR A 525 9.32 -31.28 -38.68
CA TYR A 525 8.87 -30.56 -39.86
C TYR A 525 9.44 -29.14 -39.89
N SER A 526 10.27 -28.83 -40.88
CA SER A 526 10.77 -27.47 -41.10
C SER A 526 9.72 -26.64 -41.86
N THR A 527 9.26 -25.54 -41.28
CA THR A 527 8.33 -24.59 -41.90
C THR A 527 9.00 -23.76 -43.01
N THR A 528 10.32 -23.49 -42.89
CA THR A 528 11.14 -22.80 -43.90
C THR A 528 11.31 -23.65 -45.15
N ASN A 529 11.70 -24.91 -44.96
CA ASN A 529 12.07 -25.82 -46.05
C ASN A 529 10.90 -26.71 -46.50
N ARG A 530 9.79 -26.73 -45.75
CA ARG A 530 8.60 -27.58 -45.95
C ARG A 530 8.96 -29.07 -46.09
N GLN A 531 9.85 -29.54 -45.23
CA GLN A 531 10.36 -30.92 -45.26
C GLN A 531 10.13 -31.60 -43.91
N TYR A 532 9.77 -32.87 -43.96
CA TYR A 532 9.70 -33.75 -42.79
C TYR A 532 11.02 -34.50 -42.65
N SER A 533 11.44 -34.76 -41.42
CA SER A 533 12.56 -35.63 -41.09
C SER A 533 12.21 -36.54 -39.93
N LEU A 534 12.76 -37.75 -39.93
CA LEU A 534 12.65 -38.73 -38.85
C LEU A 534 14.06 -39.07 -38.35
N ASN A 535 14.35 -38.75 -37.10
CA ASN A 535 15.69 -38.91 -36.50
C ASN A 535 16.78 -38.34 -37.43
N GLU A 536 16.60 -37.09 -37.86
CA GLU A 536 17.50 -36.33 -38.77
C GLU A 536 17.50 -36.76 -40.24
N ASN A 537 16.82 -37.83 -40.63
CA ASN A 537 16.71 -38.25 -42.04
C ASN A 537 15.48 -37.64 -42.70
N VAL A 538 15.65 -36.94 -43.83
CA VAL A 538 14.53 -36.38 -44.59
C VAL A 538 13.62 -37.49 -45.12
N ILE A 539 12.33 -37.43 -44.77
CA ILE A 539 11.30 -38.38 -45.18
C ILE A 539 10.21 -37.70 -46.00
N LYS A 540 9.45 -38.50 -46.77
CA LYS A 540 8.30 -38.00 -47.53
C LYS A 540 7.11 -37.76 -46.60
N GLU A 541 6.22 -36.85 -47.00
CA GLU A 541 5.01 -36.50 -46.25
C GLU A 541 4.13 -37.73 -45.95
N ASP A 542 3.94 -38.65 -46.91
CA ASP A 542 3.17 -39.88 -46.72
C ASP A 542 3.76 -40.81 -45.65
N GLU A 543 5.09 -40.82 -45.52
CA GLU A 543 5.83 -41.64 -44.56
C GLU A 543 5.78 -40.99 -43.17
N ALA A 544 5.89 -39.66 -43.12
CA ALA A 544 5.67 -38.89 -41.89
C ALA A 544 4.24 -39.09 -41.36
N LEU A 545 3.24 -39.03 -42.24
CA LEU A 545 1.83 -39.27 -41.89
C LEU A 545 1.59 -40.67 -41.33
N LYS A 546 2.24 -41.70 -41.86
CA LYS A 546 2.16 -43.06 -41.30
C LYS A 546 2.73 -43.14 -39.89
N VAL A 547 3.94 -42.60 -39.69
CA VAL A 547 4.60 -42.59 -38.37
C VAL A 547 3.80 -41.76 -37.35
N LEU A 548 3.19 -40.66 -37.79
CA LEU A 548 2.31 -39.85 -36.96
C LEU A 548 0.96 -40.52 -36.68
N GLN A 549 0.44 -41.35 -37.60
CA GLN A 549 -0.81 -42.11 -37.41
C GLN A 549 -0.63 -43.32 -36.49
N GLU A 550 0.52 -44.00 -36.51
CA GLU A 550 0.89 -45.05 -35.56
C GLU A 550 0.92 -44.55 -34.11
N HIS A 551 1.11 -43.24 -33.93
CA HIS A 551 1.11 -42.58 -32.62
C HIS A 551 -0.30 -42.27 -32.07
N ILE A 552 -1.32 -42.32 -32.92
CA ILE A 552 -2.72 -41.98 -32.58
C ILE A 552 -3.55 -43.24 -32.22
N GLN A 553 -3.06 -44.44 -32.59
CA GLN A 553 -3.65 -45.73 -32.17
C GLN A 553 -3.12 -46.16 -30.80
#